data_AF-A0A534W2M9-F1
#
_entry.id   AF-A0A534W2M9-F1
#
_cell.length_a   1.000
_cell.length_b   1.000
_cell.length_c   1.000
_cell.angle_alpha   90.00
_cell.angle_beta   90.00
_cell.angle_gamma   90.00
#
_symmetry.space_group_name_H-M   'P 1'
#
loop_
_entity.id
_entity.type
_entity.pdbx_description
1 polymer ?
#
loop_
_entity_poly.entity_id
_entity_poly.type
_entity_poly.pdbx_seq_one_letter_code
_entity_poly.pdbx_strand_id
1 'polypeptide(L)'
;MQPSSTRNQIPDGGTLAAIDERGMVIEDGPSDLYWMDTAGARHSGSIEAGAPPLQRARQLIGGGFDTAQGVLQPDATALSPRPAWLSSREGLPLVFVRGGRAYAAPSFVSSSQCQRRIELPLPDGTSCGTIDMREADDCAGGAPMVGARGTVLEVAPLDSYDGGTRTIEYRVFPRLLE
;
A
#
# COMPACT_ATOMS: atom_id res chain seq x y z
N MET A 1 3.35 -25.60 4.87
CA MET A 1 2.33 -25.39 3.84
C MET A 1 3.02 -25.59 2.50
N GLN A 2 2.57 -26.53 1.66
CA GLN A 2 3.11 -26.69 0.31
C GLN A 2 2.40 -25.71 -0.63
N PRO A 3 3.14 -25.03 -1.53
CA PRO A 3 2.51 -24.16 -2.51
C PRO A 3 1.69 -25.01 -3.51
N SER A 4 0.45 -24.61 -3.76
CA SER A 4 -0.31 -25.10 -4.92
C SER A 4 0.15 -24.36 -6.17
N SER A 5 0.18 -25.04 -7.32
CA SER A 5 0.56 -24.44 -8.59
C SER A 5 -0.54 -24.64 -9.62
N THR A 6 -0.89 -23.56 -10.32
CA THR A 6 -1.82 -23.55 -11.45
C THR A 6 -1.10 -22.93 -12.64
N ARG A 7 -1.33 -23.46 -13.84
CA ARG A 7 -0.74 -22.95 -15.09
C ARG A 7 -1.82 -22.26 -15.91
N ASN A 8 -1.65 -20.96 -16.15
CA ASN A 8 -2.51 -20.16 -17.02
C ASN A 8 -1.76 -19.77 -18.30
N GLN A 9 -2.49 -19.62 -19.40
CA GLN A 9 -1.96 -19.08 -20.65
C GLN A 9 -2.32 -17.61 -20.72
N ILE A 10 -1.31 -16.76 -20.85
CA ILE A 10 -1.47 -15.31 -21.08
C ILE A 10 -1.19 -15.08 -22.57
N PRO A 11 -2.01 -14.27 -23.28
CA PRO A 11 -1.75 -13.92 -24.68
C PRO A 11 -0.36 -13.28 -24.87
N ASP A 12 0.24 -13.47 -26.04
CA ASP A 12 1.50 -12.83 -26.39
C ASP A 12 1.39 -11.30 -26.27
N GLY A 13 2.31 -10.69 -25.51
CA GLY A 13 2.30 -9.27 -25.18
C GLY A 13 1.49 -8.87 -23.95
N GLY A 14 0.76 -9.81 -23.33
CA GLY A 14 0.07 -9.59 -22.06
C GLY A 14 0.98 -9.80 -20.84
N THR A 15 0.67 -9.12 -19.74
CA THR A 15 1.37 -9.27 -18.44
C THR A 15 0.37 -9.32 -17.28
N LEU A 16 0.79 -9.86 -16.13
CA LEU A 16 0.02 -9.71 -14.90
C LEU A 16 0.43 -8.38 -14.24
N ALA A 17 -0.52 -7.46 -14.11
CA ALA A 17 -0.26 -6.11 -13.61
C ALA A 17 -0.34 -6.02 -12.08
N ALA A 18 -1.30 -6.72 -11.47
CA ALA A 18 -1.54 -6.68 -10.03
C ALA A 18 -2.36 -7.86 -9.53
N ILE A 19 -2.36 -8.08 -8.22
CA ILE A 19 -3.26 -9.00 -7.50
C ILE A 19 -3.87 -8.24 -6.32
N ASP A 20 -5.16 -8.44 -6.05
CA ASP A 20 -5.87 -7.82 -4.93
C ASP A 20 -5.89 -8.73 -3.68
N GLU A 21 -6.49 -8.23 -2.59
CA GLU A 21 -6.58 -8.96 -1.31
C GLU A 21 -7.44 -10.24 -1.38
N ARG A 22 -8.33 -10.34 -2.38
CA ARG A 22 -9.16 -11.53 -2.64
C ARG A 22 -8.40 -12.59 -3.44
N GLY A 23 -7.20 -12.28 -3.91
CA GLY A 23 -6.43 -13.13 -4.82
C GLY A 23 -6.87 -13.01 -6.27
N MET A 24 -7.63 -11.98 -6.63
CA MET A 24 -8.00 -11.68 -8.01
C MET A 24 -6.86 -10.95 -8.69
N VAL A 25 -6.50 -11.40 -9.89
CA VAL A 25 -5.41 -10.88 -10.68
C VAL A 25 -5.97 -9.95 -11.75
N ILE A 26 -5.18 -8.95 -12.13
CA ILE A 26 -5.46 -8.12 -13.29
C ILE A 26 -4.45 -8.47 -14.38
N GLU A 27 -4.96 -8.91 -15.52
CA GLU A 27 -4.16 -9.08 -16.74
C GLU A 27 -4.21 -7.81 -17.56
N ASP A 28 -3.02 -7.28 -17.88
CA ASP A 28 -2.80 -6.17 -18.79
C ASP A 28 -2.39 -6.75 -20.14
N GLY A 29 -3.39 -6.98 -20.98
CA GLY A 29 -3.24 -7.48 -22.33
C GLY A 29 -2.88 -6.37 -23.33
N PRO A 30 -2.49 -6.71 -24.57
CA PRO A 30 -2.05 -5.73 -25.57
C PRO A 30 -3.13 -4.70 -25.98
N SER A 31 -4.42 -5.00 -25.72
CA SER A 31 -5.56 -4.12 -26.05
C SER A 31 -6.56 -3.91 -24.90
N ASP A 32 -6.50 -4.73 -23.85
CA ASP A 32 -7.56 -4.83 -22.84
C ASP A 32 -6.98 -5.17 -21.46
N LEU A 33 -7.61 -4.65 -20.42
CA LEU A 33 -7.29 -4.91 -19.01
C LEU A 33 -8.49 -5.62 -18.36
N TYR A 34 -8.32 -6.70 -17.60
CA TYR A 34 -9.47 -7.39 -17.00
C TYR A 34 -9.14 -8.12 -15.71
N TRP A 35 -10.19 -8.33 -14.90
CA TRP A 35 -10.16 -9.16 -13.71
C TRP A 35 -10.19 -10.65 -14.08
N MET A 36 -9.29 -11.41 -13.48
CA MET A 36 -9.21 -12.86 -13.60
C MET A 36 -8.94 -13.51 -12.24
N ASP A 37 -9.38 -14.74 -12.06
CA ASP A 37 -8.91 -15.54 -10.93
C ASP A 37 -7.57 -16.22 -11.25
N THR A 38 -6.98 -16.86 -10.23
CA THR A 38 -5.72 -17.60 -10.37
C THR A 38 -5.84 -18.89 -11.21
N ALA A 39 -7.06 -19.30 -11.58
CA ALA A 39 -7.32 -20.39 -12.53
C ALA A 39 -7.48 -19.90 -13.98
N GLY A 40 -7.42 -18.58 -14.20
CA GLY A 40 -7.49 -17.96 -15.52
C GLY A 40 -8.91 -17.68 -16.01
N ALA A 41 -9.94 -17.88 -15.18
CA ALA A 41 -11.30 -17.46 -15.56
C ALA A 41 -11.40 -15.94 -15.49
N ARG A 42 -12.03 -15.33 -16.50
CA ARG A 42 -12.30 -13.88 -16.53
C ARG A 42 -13.58 -13.58 -15.76
N HIS A 43 -13.55 -12.52 -14.95
CA HIS A 43 -14.67 -12.11 -14.08
C HIS A 43 -15.26 -10.75 -14.47
N SER A 44 -14.62 -10.00 -15.36
CA SER A 44 -15.11 -8.71 -15.84
C SER A 44 -15.03 -8.60 -17.37
N GLY A 45 -15.72 -7.59 -17.92
CA GLY A 45 -15.37 -7.04 -19.23
C GLY A 45 -14.02 -6.31 -19.20
N SER A 46 -13.64 -5.72 -20.33
CA SER A 46 -12.45 -4.86 -20.41
C SER A 46 -12.64 -3.64 -19.49
N ILE A 47 -11.65 -3.38 -18.65
CA ILE A 47 -11.56 -2.22 -17.78
C ILE A 47 -11.16 -1.05 -18.67
N GLU A 48 -11.99 -0.01 -18.72
CA GLU A 48 -11.75 1.16 -19.57
C GLU A 48 -10.37 1.77 -19.28
N ALA A 49 -9.52 1.74 -20.31
CA ALA A 49 -8.10 2.02 -20.19
C ALA A 49 -7.83 3.51 -19.94
N GLY A 50 -7.59 3.82 -18.67
CA GLY A 50 -6.83 4.97 -18.17
C GLY A 50 -6.05 4.60 -16.90
N ALA A 51 -5.94 3.30 -16.61
CA ALA A 51 -5.38 2.79 -15.37
C ALA A 51 -3.86 3.08 -15.34
N PRO A 52 -3.36 3.78 -14.31
CA PRO A 52 -1.94 3.94 -14.10
C PRO A 52 -1.31 2.56 -13.86
N PRO A 53 0.03 2.42 -13.87
CA PRO A 53 0.66 1.15 -13.52
C PRO A 53 0.16 0.66 -12.15
N LEU A 54 -0.75 -0.33 -12.18
CA LEU A 54 -1.41 -0.90 -11.00
C LEU A 54 -0.39 -1.55 -10.04
N GLN A 55 0.80 -1.85 -10.55
CA GLN A 55 1.97 -2.27 -9.78
C GLN A 55 2.31 -1.32 -8.62
N ARG A 56 1.94 -0.04 -8.71
CA ARG A 56 2.17 0.98 -7.67
C ARG A 56 0.89 1.43 -6.98
N ALA A 57 -0.25 0.91 -7.38
CA ALA A 57 -1.52 1.25 -6.76
C ALA A 57 -1.59 0.69 -5.33
N ARG A 58 -2.28 1.41 -4.44
CA ARG A 58 -2.47 0.96 -3.06
C ARG A 58 -3.57 -0.09 -3.07
N GLN A 59 -3.29 -1.30 -2.59
CA GLN A 59 -4.33 -2.30 -2.41
C GLN A 59 -5.32 -1.86 -1.33
N LEU A 60 -6.58 -2.27 -1.49
CA LEU A 60 -7.63 -2.02 -0.52
C LEU A 60 -8.03 -3.32 0.18
N ILE A 61 -8.33 -3.23 1.47
CA ILE A 61 -8.97 -4.29 2.27
C ILE A 61 -10.33 -4.59 1.64
N GLY A 62 -10.61 -5.87 1.38
CA GLY A 62 -11.77 -6.32 0.63
C GLY A 62 -11.55 -6.42 -0.89
N GLY A 63 -10.36 -6.06 -1.38
CA GLY A 63 -10.01 -6.09 -2.79
C GLY A 63 -10.11 -4.73 -3.49
N GLY A 64 -9.62 -4.67 -4.73
CA GLY A 64 -9.53 -3.43 -5.47
C GLY A 64 -8.27 -2.60 -5.18
N PHE A 65 -8.20 -1.45 -5.84
CA PHE A 65 -7.02 -0.60 -5.88
C PHE A 65 -7.38 0.88 -5.80
N ASP A 66 -6.66 1.62 -4.97
CA ASP A 66 -6.61 3.07 -5.04
C ASP A 66 -5.45 3.51 -5.94
N THR A 67 -5.81 4.20 -7.01
CA THR A 67 -4.93 4.63 -8.10
C THR A 67 -4.87 6.15 -8.15
N ALA A 68 -3.94 6.74 -8.92
CA ALA A 68 -3.87 8.20 -9.05
C ALA A 68 -5.12 8.84 -9.69
N GLN A 69 -5.90 8.08 -10.45
CA GLN A 69 -7.06 8.54 -11.21
C GLN A 69 -8.39 8.23 -10.52
N GLY A 70 -8.38 7.38 -9.48
CA GLY A 70 -9.59 6.95 -8.78
C GLY A 70 -9.46 5.56 -8.16
N VAL A 71 -10.57 5.01 -7.68
CA VAL A 71 -10.63 3.69 -7.07
C VAL A 71 -11.18 2.68 -8.08
N LEU A 72 -10.39 1.66 -8.38
CA LEU A 72 -10.83 0.48 -9.10
C LEU A 72 -11.42 -0.51 -8.09
N GLN A 73 -12.74 -0.60 -8.05
CA GLN A 73 -13.44 -1.56 -7.19
C GLN A 73 -13.25 -2.99 -7.70
N PRO A 74 -13.34 -3.99 -6.81
CA PRO A 74 -13.51 -5.39 -7.18
C PRO A 74 -14.43 -5.60 -8.39
N ASP A 75 -13.92 -6.30 -9.41
CA ASP A 75 -14.67 -6.75 -10.61
C ASP A 75 -15.25 -5.61 -11.48
N ALA A 76 -14.98 -4.35 -11.14
CA ALA A 76 -15.44 -3.19 -11.89
C ALA A 76 -14.64 -2.99 -13.18
N THR A 77 -15.33 -2.49 -14.21
CA THR A 77 -14.75 -2.15 -15.52
C THR A 77 -14.42 -0.67 -15.66
N ALA A 78 -14.59 0.13 -14.62
CA ALA A 78 -14.29 1.56 -14.62
C ALA A 78 -13.86 2.04 -13.24
N LEU A 79 -13.11 3.15 -13.21
CA LEU A 79 -12.73 3.81 -11.97
C LEU A 79 -13.92 4.56 -11.36
N SER A 80 -14.02 4.47 -10.05
CA SER A 80 -14.92 5.29 -9.25
C SER A 80 -14.15 6.49 -8.64
N PRO A 81 -14.82 7.62 -8.37
CA PRO A 81 -14.19 8.73 -7.67
C PRO A 81 -13.61 8.29 -6.33
N ARG A 82 -12.45 8.83 -5.99
CA ARG A 82 -11.80 8.52 -4.71
C ARG A 82 -12.64 9.08 -3.55
N PRO A 83 -13.04 8.26 -2.56
CA PRO A 83 -13.74 8.74 -1.38
C PRO A 83 -12.84 9.69 -0.58
N ALA A 84 -13.45 10.63 0.14
CA ALA A 84 -12.73 11.72 0.81
C ALA A 84 -11.58 11.25 1.72
N TRP A 85 -11.75 10.10 2.40
CA TRP A 85 -10.74 9.56 3.30
C TRP A 85 -9.48 9.06 2.57
N LEU A 86 -9.62 8.52 1.35
CA LEU A 86 -8.47 8.12 0.55
C LEU A 86 -7.77 9.37 0.00
N SER A 87 -8.55 10.38 -0.41
CA SER A 87 -8.04 11.65 -0.94
C SER A 87 -7.24 12.42 0.10
N SER A 88 -7.70 12.43 1.36
CA SER A 88 -7.00 13.10 2.46
C SER A 88 -5.67 12.43 2.85
N ARG A 89 -5.35 11.28 2.25
CA ARG A 89 -4.15 10.47 2.52
C ARG A 89 -3.40 10.17 1.22
N GLU A 90 -3.58 10.96 0.19
CA GLU A 90 -2.87 10.80 -1.08
C GLU A 90 -1.35 10.79 -0.85
N GLY A 91 -0.65 9.89 -1.54
CA GLY A 91 0.80 9.71 -1.42
C GLY A 91 1.28 8.99 -0.15
N LEU A 92 0.42 8.81 0.85
CA LEU A 92 0.76 8.00 2.03
C LEU A 92 0.65 6.50 1.71
N PRO A 93 1.55 5.65 2.22
CA PRO A 93 1.35 4.21 2.13
C PRO A 93 0.13 3.79 2.96
N LEU A 94 -0.57 2.75 2.51
CA LEU A 94 -1.65 2.10 3.25
C LEU A 94 -1.25 0.65 3.49
N VAL A 95 -0.67 0.37 4.64
CA VAL A 95 -0.16 -0.96 4.98
C VAL A 95 -1.20 -1.75 5.75
N PHE A 96 -1.49 -2.99 5.34
CA PHE A 96 -2.46 -3.82 6.05
C PHE A 96 -1.92 -4.23 7.42
N VAL A 97 -2.68 -3.94 8.46
CA VAL A 97 -2.37 -4.28 9.86
C VAL A 97 -3.58 -4.93 10.52
N ARG A 98 -3.41 -5.39 11.76
CA ARG A 98 -4.46 -6.10 12.52
C ARG A 98 -5.09 -7.26 11.75
N GLY A 99 -4.28 -7.99 10.98
CA GLY A 99 -4.76 -9.10 10.13
C GLY A 99 -5.72 -8.66 9.03
N GLY A 100 -5.48 -7.50 8.40
CA GLY A 100 -6.28 -7.01 7.27
C GLY A 100 -7.56 -6.28 7.68
N ARG A 101 -7.72 -5.88 8.95
CA ARG A 101 -8.92 -5.17 9.44
C ARG A 101 -8.76 -3.66 9.50
N ALA A 102 -7.53 -3.16 9.35
CA ALA A 102 -7.22 -1.74 9.33
C ALA A 102 -5.97 -1.49 8.49
N TYR A 103 -5.78 -0.24 8.07
CA TYR A 103 -4.52 0.21 7.50
C TYR A 103 -3.66 0.89 8.56
N ALA A 104 -2.37 0.96 8.29
CA ALA A 104 -1.48 1.94 8.88
C ALA A 104 -1.11 2.96 7.80
N ALA A 105 -1.33 4.24 8.10
CA ALA A 105 -0.97 5.37 7.26
C ALA A 105 0.10 6.22 7.97
N PRO A 106 1.38 5.82 7.89
CA PRO A 106 2.47 6.60 8.46
C PRO A 106 2.68 7.90 7.66
N SER A 107 2.89 9.00 8.39
CA SER A 107 3.14 10.32 7.83
C SER A 107 4.18 11.06 8.65
N PHE A 108 4.87 11.99 7.97
CA PHE A 108 5.73 12.98 8.59
C PHE A 108 4.93 14.28 8.69
N VAL A 109 4.54 14.66 9.91
CA VAL A 109 3.56 15.73 10.16
C VAL A 109 4.23 17.10 10.21
N SER A 110 5.43 17.19 10.80
CA SER A 110 6.13 18.46 10.93
C SER A 110 7.64 18.28 10.99
N SER A 111 8.35 18.99 10.10
CA SER A 111 9.81 19.13 10.11
C SER A 111 10.33 20.07 11.19
N SER A 112 9.49 20.93 11.79
CA SER A 112 9.94 21.85 12.85
C SER A 112 9.76 21.29 14.25
N GLN A 113 8.88 20.28 14.40
CA GLN A 113 8.59 19.61 15.66
C GLN A 113 9.06 18.15 15.67
N CYS A 114 9.73 17.71 14.60
CA CYS A 114 10.09 16.32 14.32
C CYS A 114 8.94 15.34 14.60
N GLN A 115 7.72 15.76 14.23
CA GLN A 115 6.52 15.03 14.58
C GLN A 115 6.17 14.03 13.49
N ARG A 116 6.07 12.77 13.87
CA ARG A 116 5.61 11.67 13.03
C ARG A 116 4.32 11.12 13.59
N ARG A 117 3.48 10.61 12.71
CA ARG A 117 2.21 10.00 13.10
C ARG A 117 1.95 8.75 12.29
N ILE A 118 1.45 7.73 12.96
CA ILE A 118 0.80 6.59 12.31
C ILE A 118 -0.67 6.69 12.62
N GLU A 119 -1.49 6.92 11.60
CA GLU A 119 -2.93 6.79 11.72
C GLU A 119 -3.36 5.34 11.41
N LEU A 120 -4.39 4.86 12.10
CA LEU A 120 -5.01 3.56 11.88
C LEU A 120 -6.43 3.70 11.32
N PRO A 121 -6.61 3.97 10.01
CA PRO A 121 -7.95 4.03 9.43
C PRO A 121 -8.51 2.63 9.16
N LEU A 122 -9.82 2.49 9.36
CA LEU A 122 -10.63 1.37 8.92
C LEU A 122 -10.93 1.46 7.41
N PRO A 123 -11.46 0.39 6.76
CA PRO A 123 -11.81 0.40 5.33
C PRO A 123 -12.79 1.49 4.90
N ASP A 124 -13.62 1.98 5.81
CA ASP A 124 -14.57 3.08 5.58
C ASP A 124 -13.94 4.47 5.78
N GLY A 125 -12.67 4.53 6.20
CA GLY A 125 -11.95 5.76 6.52
C GLY A 125 -12.06 6.22 7.97
N THR A 126 -12.83 5.52 8.81
CA THR A 126 -12.95 5.83 10.24
C THR A 126 -11.60 5.59 10.92
N SER A 127 -11.07 6.62 11.58
CA SER A 127 -9.83 6.48 12.35
C SER A 127 -10.13 5.72 13.64
N CYS A 128 -9.49 4.56 13.86
CA CYS A 128 -9.62 3.81 15.11
C CYS A 128 -8.49 4.09 16.10
N GLY A 129 -7.50 4.90 15.71
CA GLY A 129 -6.43 5.33 16.58
C GLY A 129 -5.32 6.07 15.85
N THR A 130 -4.50 6.77 16.63
CA THR A 130 -3.30 7.46 16.17
C THR A 130 -2.16 7.20 17.13
N ILE A 131 -0.96 6.97 16.60
CA ILE A 131 0.27 6.87 17.37
C ILE A 131 1.15 8.04 16.96
N ASP A 132 1.41 8.93 17.91
CA ASP A 132 2.39 9.99 17.74
C ASP A 132 3.77 9.44 18.12
N MET A 133 4.72 9.56 17.20
CA MET A 133 6.11 9.18 17.40
C MET A 133 6.94 10.46 17.44
N ARG A 134 7.80 10.55 18.45
CA ARG A 134 8.64 11.73 18.67
C ARG A 134 10.08 11.35 18.35
N GLU A 135 10.73 12.12 17.48
CA GLU A 135 12.12 11.90 17.13
C GLU A 135 13.08 12.34 18.26
N ALA A 136 14.29 11.80 18.23
CA ALA A 136 15.42 12.35 18.96
C ALA A 136 16.04 13.49 18.12
N ASP A 137 15.83 14.72 18.58
CA ASP A 137 16.59 15.95 18.33
C ASP A 137 16.85 16.52 16.90
N ASP A 138 16.87 15.77 15.79
CA ASP A 138 17.39 16.29 14.50
C ASP A 138 16.46 16.30 13.27
N CYS A 139 15.21 15.83 13.39
CA CYS A 139 14.19 15.85 12.32
C CYS A 139 14.60 15.16 11.00
N ALA A 140 15.72 14.44 10.98
CA ALA A 140 16.39 14.05 9.74
C ALA A 140 15.87 12.72 9.16
N GLY A 141 15.04 11.98 9.91
CA GLY A 141 14.32 10.82 9.38
C GLY A 141 12.92 11.15 8.84
N GLY A 142 12.48 10.41 7.82
CA GLY A 142 11.14 10.55 7.22
C GLY A 142 10.00 9.96 8.07
N ALA A 143 8.88 9.64 7.43
CA ALA A 143 7.79 8.90 8.07
C ALA A 143 8.28 7.51 8.53
N PRO A 144 7.75 6.96 9.64
CA PRO A 144 8.11 5.62 10.08
C PRO A 144 7.70 4.58 9.04
N MET A 145 8.50 3.53 8.90
CA MET A 145 8.18 2.42 8.02
C MET A 145 7.31 1.40 8.77
N VAL A 146 6.29 0.88 8.10
CA VAL A 146 5.42 -0.16 8.64
C VAL A 146 5.58 -1.42 7.80
N GLY A 147 5.98 -2.49 8.45
CA GLY A 147 6.05 -3.83 7.85
C GLY A 147 4.74 -4.60 7.98
N ALA A 148 4.66 -5.70 7.25
CA ALA A 148 3.59 -6.67 7.45
C ALA A 148 3.52 -7.11 8.92
N ARG A 149 2.31 -7.39 9.42
CA ARG A 149 2.05 -7.75 10.83
C ARG A 149 2.35 -6.63 11.84
N GLY A 150 2.30 -5.38 11.40
CA GLY A 150 2.29 -4.22 12.31
C GLY A 150 3.62 -3.95 13.03
N THR A 151 4.74 -4.41 12.47
CA THR A 151 6.07 -4.00 12.94
C THR A 151 6.36 -2.58 12.46
N VAL A 152 6.83 -1.72 13.35
CA VAL A 152 7.21 -0.35 13.01
C VAL A 152 8.73 -0.20 13.12
N LEU A 153 9.32 0.43 12.11
CA LEU A 153 10.73 0.76 12.06
C LEU A 153 10.87 2.28 11.96
N GLU A 154 11.57 2.85 12.95
CA GLU A 154 12.08 4.21 12.86
C GLU A 154 13.55 4.19 12.49
N VAL A 155 13.94 5.14 11.63
CA VAL A 155 15.32 5.36 11.21
C VAL A 155 15.73 6.71 11.78
N ALA A 156 16.62 6.70 12.76
CA ALA A 156 17.24 7.89 13.30
C ALA A 156 18.67 7.96 12.75
N PRO A 157 19.01 8.93 11.89
CA PRO A 157 20.41 9.13 11.53
C PRO A 157 21.18 9.52 12.79
N LEU A 158 22.32 8.87 13.02
CA LEU A 158 23.24 9.29 14.08
C LEU A 158 24.36 10.04 13.40
N ASP A 159 24.32 11.38 13.50
CA ASP A 159 25.28 12.33 12.95
C ASP A 159 26.71 11.79 12.85
N SER A 160 27.04 11.24 11.69
CA SER A 160 28.39 11.05 11.20
C SER A 160 28.27 10.73 9.70
N TYR A 161 28.42 11.77 8.89
CA TYR A 161 28.85 11.60 7.50
C TYR A 161 30.33 11.99 7.47
N ASP A 162 31.21 11.00 7.62
CA ASP A 162 32.67 11.19 7.71
C ASP A 162 33.37 11.26 6.34
N GLY A 163 32.62 11.59 5.29
CA GLY A 163 33.13 11.65 3.91
C GLY A 163 32.99 10.34 3.13
N GLY A 164 32.28 9.34 3.67
CA GLY A 164 31.91 8.13 2.92
C GLY A 164 31.01 7.13 3.66
N THR A 165 30.91 7.22 4.99
CA THR A 165 30.10 6.31 5.82
C THR A 165 28.98 7.09 6.51
N ARG A 166 27.78 6.52 6.57
CA ARG A 166 26.64 7.05 7.35
C ARG A 166 26.30 6.07 8.46
N THR A 167 26.36 6.51 9.71
CA THR A 167 25.84 5.74 10.85
C THR A 167 24.33 5.97 10.97
N ILE A 168 23.58 4.88 11.13
CA ILE A 168 22.12 4.91 11.25
C ILE A 168 21.71 4.07 12.46
N GLU A 169 20.86 4.61 13.32
CA GLU A 169 20.16 3.85 14.35
C GLU A 169 18.79 3.40 13.82
N TYR A 170 18.49 2.12 14.04
CA TYR A 170 17.18 1.54 13.79
C TYR A 170 16.48 1.29 15.13
N ARG A 171 15.29 1.88 15.31
CA ARG A 171 14.41 1.53 16.44
C ARG A 171 13.27 0.68 15.91
N VAL A 172 13.22 -0.57 16.36
CA VAL A 172 12.25 -1.56 15.90
C VAL A 172 11.22 -1.80 17.00
N PHE A 173 9.95 -1.57 16.68
CA PHE A 173 8.81 -1.84 17.55
C PHE A 173 8.05 -3.05 17.00
N PRO A 174 8.37 -4.27 17.47
CA PRO A 174 7.70 -5.46 16.98
C PRO A 174 6.24 -5.45 17.40
N ARG A 175 5.34 -5.75 16.46
CA ARG A 175 3.90 -5.94 16.72
C ARG A 175 3.19 -4.73 17.34
N LEU A 176 3.71 -3.51 17.16
CA LEU A 176 3.11 -2.29 17.71
C LEU A 176 1.67 -2.08 17.21
N LEU A 177 1.36 -2.54 16.00
CA LEU A 177 0.07 -2.33 15.34
C LEU A 177 -0.76 -3.62 15.18
N GLU A 178 -0.45 -4.69 15.92
CA GLU A 178 -1.29 -5.91 15.96
C GLU A 178 -2.61 -5.66 16.73
#